data_AF-A0A950QAZ0-F1
#
_entry.id   AF-A0A950QAZ0-F1
#
_cell.length_a   1.000
_cell.length_b   1.000
_cell.length_c   1.000
_cell.angle_alpha   90.00
_cell.angle_beta   90.00
_cell.angle_gamma   90.00
#
_symmetry.space_group_name_H-M   'P 1'
#
loop_
_entity.id
_entity.type
_entity.pdbx_description
1 polymer ?
#
loop_
_entity_poly.entity_id
_entity_poly.type
_entity_poly.pdbx_seq_one_letter_code
_entity_poly.pdbx_strand_id
1 'polypeptide(L)'
;MSAADESKESSVPAWVERFATDLGVLIRSEFESARREMAQKAKAAGLGAGMLSASAIGALFTLACLTALLIAALSLALPVWLAALIVTIVWAAATAALALFGKKKVEDATPFLPEQTIADVKEDLQWARSGAPPSRR
;
A
#
# COMPACT_ATOMS: atom_id res chain seq x y z
N MET A 1 32.82 -28.39 56.39
CA MET A 1 32.74 -28.32 54.91
C MET A 1 31.30 -28.63 54.52
N SER A 2 30.71 -27.90 53.57
CA SER A 2 29.33 -28.04 53.07
C SER A 2 28.25 -27.21 53.78
N ALA A 3 27.93 -26.03 53.21
CA ALA A 3 26.67 -25.28 53.35
C ALA A 3 26.69 -23.94 52.58
N ALA A 4 27.87 -23.45 52.17
CA ALA A 4 28.02 -22.14 51.53
C ALA A 4 28.24 -22.19 50.00
N ASP A 5 28.23 -23.38 49.40
CA ASP A 5 28.58 -23.57 47.97
C ASP A 5 27.35 -23.79 47.06
N GLU A 6 26.20 -24.22 47.60
CA GLU A 6 24.99 -24.51 46.80
C GLU A 6 24.22 -23.27 46.30
N SER A 7 24.45 -22.07 46.86
CA SER A 7 23.67 -20.87 46.52
C SER A 7 24.21 -20.07 45.32
N LYS A 8 25.45 -20.34 44.88
CA LYS A 8 26.09 -19.59 43.79
C LYS A 8 25.98 -20.28 42.43
N GLU A 9 25.92 -21.60 42.39
CA GLU A 9 25.87 -22.36 41.12
C GLU A 9 24.46 -22.44 40.50
N SER A 10 23.39 -22.15 41.27
CA SER A 10 22.00 -22.23 40.80
C SER A 10 21.38 -20.90 40.36
N SER A 11 22.00 -19.75 40.69
CA SER A 11 21.38 -18.43 40.47
C SER A 11 21.56 -17.89 39.04
N VAL A 12 22.77 -17.96 38.47
CA VAL A 12 23.07 -17.47 37.12
C VAL A 12 22.29 -18.25 36.03
N PRO A 13 22.20 -19.59 36.08
CA PRO A 13 21.38 -20.34 35.14
C PRO A 13 19.89 -19.97 35.21
N ALA A 14 19.37 -19.78 36.43
CA ALA A 14 17.96 -19.45 36.65
C ALA A 14 17.55 -18.05 36.13
N TRP A 15 18.44 -17.06 36.21
CA TRP A 15 18.17 -15.72 35.65
C TRP A 15 18.12 -15.73 34.12
N VAL A 16 19.03 -16.47 33.48
CA VAL A 16 19.07 -16.59 32.02
C VAL A 16 17.82 -17.30 31.51
N GLU A 17 17.39 -18.36 32.17
CA GLU A 17 16.17 -19.08 31.84
C GLU A 17 14.92 -18.18 31.96
N ARG A 18 14.85 -17.37 33.03
CA ARG A 18 13.73 -16.44 33.23
C ARG A 18 13.71 -15.30 32.23
N PHE A 19 14.85 -14.68 31.91
CA PHE A 19 14.94 -13.65 30.87
C PHE A 19 14.61 -14.19 29.48
N ALA A 20 15.08 -15.40 29.13
CA ALA A 20 14.74 -16.05 27.87
C ALA A 20 13.23 -16.31 27.77
N THR A 21 12.61 -16.72 28.88
CA THR A 21 11.17 -16.91 28.98
C THR A 21 10.41 -15.59 28.82
N ASP A 22 10.81 -14.53 29.52
CA ASP A 22 10.16 -13.21 29.47
C ASP A 22 10.27 -12.56 28.08
N LEU A 23 11.44 -12.69 27.42
CA LEU A 23 11.62 -12.24 26.04
C LEU A 23 10.74 -13.04 25.06
N GLY A 24 10.62 -14.34 25.25
CA GLY A 24 9.73 -15.19 24.45
C GLY A 24 8.26 -14.77 24.58
N VAL A 25 7.82 -14.44 25.80
CA VAL A 25 6.47 -13.93 26.07
C VAL A 25 6.24 -12.57 25.41
N LEU A 26 7.20 -11.64 25.51
CA LEU A 26 7.09 -10.30 24.93
C LEU A 26 7.05 -10.33 23.40
N ILE A 27 7.95 -11.09 22.76
CA ILE A 27 7.97 -11.25 21.31
C ILE A 27 6.63 -11.83 20.83
N ARG A 28 6.09 -12.81 21.55
CA ARG A 28 4.80 -13.40 21.21
C ARG A 28 3.67 -12.38 21.36
N SER A 29 3.66 -11.57 22.42
CA SER A 29 2.63 -10.56 22.64
C SER A 29 2.69 -9.44 21.61
N GLU A 30 3.88 -8.99 21.24
CA GLU A 30 4.07 -7.94 20.23
C GLU A 30 3.63 -8.44 18.86
N PHE A 31 3.94 -9.69 18.52
CA PHE A 31 3.46 -10.32 17.30
C PHE A 31 1.93 -10.46 17.29
N GLU A 32 1.31 -10.81 18.41
CA GLU A 32 -0.15 -10.87 18.51
C GLU A 32 -0.81 -9.49 18.40
N SER A 33 -0.20 -8.46 18.98
CA SER A 33 -0.64 -7.07 18.84
C SER A 33 -0.53 -6.59 17.39
N ALA A 34 0.64 -6.76 16.78
CA ALA A 34 0.88 -6.45 15.37
C ALA A 34 -0.08 -7.22 14.46
N ARG A 35 -0.33 -8.51 14.73
CA ARG A 35 -1.30 -9.31 13.97
C ARG A 35 -2.71 -8.76 14.09
N ARG A 36 -3.15 -8.32 15.27
CA ARG A 36 -4.48 -7.72 15.48
C ARG A 36 -4.60 -6.39 14.73
N GLU A 37 -3.61 -5.52 14.86
CA GLU A 37 -3.60 -4.22 14.18
C GLU A 37 -3.56 -4.40 12.66
N MET A 38 -2.70 -5.29 12.15
CA MET A 38 -2.63 -5.62 10.73
C MET A 38 -3.92 -6.25 10.23
N ALA A 39 -4.60 -7.10 11.01
CA ALA A 39 -5.90 -7.65 10.65
C ALA A 39 -6.98 -6.56 10.57
N GLN A 40 -6.99 -5.60 11.49
CA GLN A 40 -7.91 -4.47 11.45
C GLN A 40 -7.64 -3.57 10.24
N LYS A 41 -6.38 -3.21 9.99
CA LYS A 41 -5.95 -2.45 8.81
C LYS A 41 -6.29 -3.18 7.51
N ALA A 42 -6.02 -4.48 7.43
CA ALA A 42 -6.35 -5.31 6.28
C ALA A 42 -7.87 -5.39 6.04
N LYS A 43 -8.68 -5.49 7.10
CA LYS A 43 -10.14 -5.49 6.97
C LYS A 43 -10.66 -4.14 6.47
N ALA A 44 -10.16 -3.03 7.02
CA ALA A 44 -10.53 -1.69 6.58
C ALA A 44 -10.12 -1.43 5.13
N ALA A 45 -8.87 -1.78 4.78
CA ALA A 45 -8.37 -1.69 3.42
C ALA A 45 -9.15 -2.60 2.46
N GLY A 46 -9.48 -3.82 2.88
CA GLY A 46 -10.25 -4.78 2.09
C GLY A 46 -11.70 -4.33 1.84
N LEU A 47 -12.36 -3.75 2.86
CA LEU A 47 -13.69 -3.17 2.69
C LEU A 47 -13.66 -1.95 1.78
N GLY A 48 -12.66 -1.07 1.94
CA GLY A 48 -12.44 0.07 1.06
C GLY A 48 -12.18 -0.34 -0.39
N ALA A 49 -11.30 -1.32 -0.61
CA ALA A 49 -11.00 -1.87 -1.93
C ALA A 49 -12.24 -2.55 -2.55
N GLY A 50 -13.02 -3.28 -1.74
CA GLY A 50 -14.27 -3.90 -2.17
C GLY A 50 -15.32 -2.87 -2.60
N MET A 51 -15.53 -1.83 -1.79
CA MET A 51 -16.44 -0.73 -2.13
C MET A 51 -16.00 0.02 -3.38
N LEU A 52 -14.71 0.35 -3.51
CA LEU A 52 -14.17 1.00 -4.72
C LEU A 52 -14.36 0.14 -5.97
N SER A 53 -14.14 -1.17 -5.86
CA SER A 53 -14.35 -2.11 -6.96
C SER A 53 -15.82 -2.17 -7.37
N ALA A 54 -16.73 -2.25 -6.40
CA ALA A 54 -18.17 -2.21 -6.65
C ALA A 54 -18.62 -0.89 -7.28
N SER A 55 -18.11 0.24 -6.78
CA SER A 55 -18.37 1.56 -7.36
C SER A 55 -17.83 1.69 -8.78
N ALA A 56 -16.67 1.09 -9.11
CA ALA A 56 -16.15 1.09 -10.47
C ALA A 56 -17.09 0.36 -11.44
N ILE A 57 -17.62 -0.80 -11.03
CA ILE A 57 -18.63 -1.53 -11.82
C ILE A 57 -19.91 -0.70 -11.94
N GLY A 58 -20.39 -0.12 -10.84
CA GLY A 58 -21.56 0.76 -10.86
C GLY A 58 -21.39 1.95 -11.81
N ALA A 59 -20.22 2.58 -11.78
CA ALA A 59 -19.87 3.68 -12.69
C ALA A 59 -19.92 3.23 -14.16
N LEU A 60 -19.43 2.03 -14.50
CA LEU A 60 -19.54 1.49 -15.86
C LEU A 60 -21.00 1.36 -16.31
N PHE A 61 -21.89 0.85 -15.46
CA PHE A 61 -23.32 0.76 -15.78
C PHE A 61 -23.97 2.14 -15.91
N THR A 62 -23.65 3.08 -15.02
CA THR A 62 -24.15 4.45 -15.11
C THR A 62 -23.71 5.12 -16.41
N LEU A 63 -22.44 4.96 -16.81
CA LEU A 63 -21.90 5.47 -18.07
C LEU A 63 -22.58 4.83 -19.28
N ALA A 64 -22.84 3.52 -19.24
CA ALA A 64 -23.56 2.82 -20.30
C ALA A 64 -25.00 3.34 -20.44
N CYS A 65 -25.74 3.47 -19.34
CA CYS A 65 -27.08 4.04 -19.34
C CYS A 65 -27.09 5.49 -19.83
N LEU A 66 -26.14 6.31 -19.39
CA LEU A 66 -25.99 7.70 -19.84
C LEU A 66 -25.69 7.78 -21.34
N THR A 67 -24.82 6.90 -21.85
CA THR A 67 -24.51 6.80 -23.28
C THR A 67 -25.76 6.44 -24.08
N ALA A 68 -26.51 5.43 -23.64
CA ALA A 68 -27.76 5.05 -24.29
C ALA A 68 -28.79 6.19 -24.27
N LEU A 69 -28.92 6.90 -23.13
CA LEU A 69 -29.81 8.05 -22.99
C LEU A 69 -29.42 9.19 -23.96
N LEU A 70 -28.14 9.53 -24.06
CA LEU A 70 -27.67 10.58 -24.97
C LEU A 70 -27.91 10.21 -26.43
N ILE A 71 -27.63 8.96 -26.82
CA ILE A 71 -27.90 8.48 -28.18
C ILE A 71 -29.40 8.53 -28.47
N ALA A 72 -30.24 8.04 -27.56
CA ALA A 72 -31.69 8.07 -27.70
C ALA A 72 -32.20 9.51 -27.84
N ALA A 73 -31.75 10.43 -26.98
CA ALA A 73 -32.12 11.83 -27.02
C ALA A 73 -31.71 12.50 -28.35
N LEU A 74 -30.48 12.28 -28.83
CA LEU A 74 -30.02 12.83 -30.11
C LEU A 74 -30.74 12.18 -31.31
N SER A 75 -31.16 10.92 -31.17
CA SER A 75 -31.87 10.21 -32.24
C SER A 75 -33.26 10.79 -32.56
N LEU A 76 -33.79 11.65 -31.69
CA LEU A 76 -35.02 12.41 -32.00
C LEU A 76 -34.81 13.45 -33.11
N ALA A 77 -33.58 13.92 -33.31
CA ALA A 77 -33.25 14.96 -34.29
C ALA A 77 -32.38 14.47 -35.46
N LEU A 78 -31.62 13.39 -35.28
CA LEU A 78 -30.64 12.86 -36.22
C LEU A 78 -30.77 11.33 -36.34
N PRO A 79 -30.28 10.69 -37.43
CA PRO A 79 -30.26 9.24 -37.50
C PRO A 79 -29.33 8.64 -36.43
N VAL A 80 -29.68 7.46 -35.93
CA VAL A 80 -29.00 6.78 -34.80
C VAL A 80 -27.48 6.67 -34.99
N TRP A 81 -27.02 6.41 -36.21
CA TRP A 81 -25.58 6.27 -36.48
C TRP A 81 -24.80 7.58 -36.26
N LEU A 82 -25.38 8.74 -36.61
CA LEU A 82 -24.78 10.06 -36.36
C LEU A 82 -24.80 10.39 -34.86
N ALA A 83 -25.92 10.11 -34.19
CA ALA A 83 -26.04 10.29 -32.75
C ALA A 83 -24.97 9.48 -31.98
N ALA A 84 -24.81 8.20 -32.32
CA ALA A 84 -23.78 7.33 -31.73
C ALA A 84 -22.36 7.85 -31.97
N LEU A 85 -22.07 8.35 -33.18
CA LEU A 85 -20.76 8.90 -33.52
C LEU A 85 -20.44 10.15 -32.70
N ILE A 86 -21.39 11.08 -32.57
CA ILE A 86 -21.23 12.30 -31.77
C ILE A 86 -20.96 11.95 -30.30
N VAL A 87 -21.77 11.08 -29.71
CA VAL A 87 -21.61 10.66 -28.30
C VAL A 87 -20.26 9.96 -28.09
N THR A 88 -19.80 9.17 -29.06
CA THR A 88 -18.48 8.53 -29.03
C THR A 88 -17.35 9.55 -29.03
N ILE A 89 -17.43 10.60 -29.85
CA ILE A 89 -16.43 11.68 -29.87
C ILE A 89 -16.40 12.42 -28.53
N VAL A 90 -17.57 12.68 -27.93
CA VAL A 90 -17.65 13.33 -26.61
C VAL A 90 -16.96 12.48 -25.54
N TRP A 91 -17.20 11.16 -25.51
CA TRP A 91 -16.50 10.24 -24.61
C TRP A 91 -15.00 10.16 -24.91
N ALA A 92 -14.58 10.16 -26.18
CA ALA A 92 -13.18 10.16 -26.55
C ALA A 92 -12.45 11.41 -26.04
N ALA A 93 -13.08 12.58 -26.16
CA ALA A 93 -12.51 13.83 -25.63
C ALA A 93 -12.43 13.82 -24.10
N ALA A 94 -13.49 13.38 -23.41
CA ALA A 94 -13.52 13.30 -21.95
C ALA A 94 -12.46 12.32 -21.41
N THR A 95 -12.34 11.14 -22.02
CA THR A 95 -11.36 10.11 -21.63
C THR A 95 -9.93 10.55 -21.93
N ALA A 96 -9.68 11.19 -23.07
CA ALA A 96 -8.37 11.78 -23.38
C ALA A 96 -7.97 12.83 -22.33
N ALA A 97 -8.88 13.73 -21.97
CA ALA A 97 -8.61 14.74 -20.94
C ALA A 97 -8.30 14.09 -19.57
N LEU A 98 -9.12 13.13 -19.13
CA LEU A 98 -8.90 12.38 -17.89
C LEU A 98 -7.54 11.65 -17.89
N ALA A 99 -7.17 11.02 -19.00
CA ALA A 99 -5.90 10.32 -19.14
C ALA A 99 -4.70 11.28 -19.00
N LEU A 100 -4.79 12.47 -19.62
CA LEU A 100 -3.74 13.50 -19.52
C LEU A 100 -3.61 14.04 -18.09
N PHE A 101 -4.72 14.36 -17.42
CA PHE A 101 -4.71 14.82 -16.03
C PHE A 101 -4.23 13.73 -15.06
N GLY A 102 -4.66 12.49 -15.27
CA GLY A 102 -4.21 11.34 -14.49
C GLY A 102 -2.72 11.11 -14.62
N LYS A 103 -2.21 11.13 -15.86
CA LYS A 103 -0.77 11.01 -16.13
C LYS A 103 0.03 12.12 -15.43
N LYS A 104 -0.40 13.38 -15.57
CA LYS A 104 0.26 14.52 -14.91
C LYS A 104 0.28 14.36 -13.39
N LYS A 105 -0.83 13.91 -12.80
CA LYS A 105 -0.92 13.74 -11.35
C LYS A 105 -0.08 12.58 -10.82
N VAL A 106 0.10 11.53 -11.62
CA VAL A 106 1.05 10.45 -11.32
C VAL A 106 2.49 10.96 -11.42
N GLU A 107 2.81 11.73 -12.46
CA GLU A 107 4.12 12.36 -12.63
C GLU A 107 4.45 13.29 -11.46
N ASP A 108 3.51 14.14 -11.03
CA ASP A 108 3.66 15.05 -9.88
C ASP A 108 3.79 14.29 -8.53
N ALA A 109 3.26 13.07 -8.43
CA ALA A 109 3.35 12.23 -7.25
C ALA A 109 4.64 11.37 -7.22
N THR A 110 5.44 11.41 -8.29
CA THR A 110 6.78 10.81 -8.34
C THR A 110 7.86 11.85 -8.00
N PRO A 111 8.86 11.50 -7.16
CA PRO A 111 9.23 10.15 -6.77
C PRO A 111 8.48 9.65 -5.51
N PHE A 112 7.85 8.46 -5.61
CA PHE A 112 7.25 7.73 -4.47
C PHE A 112 8.29 7.28 -3.41
N LEU A 113 9.58 7.52 -3.67
CA LEU A 113 10.68 7.33 -2.75
C LEU A 113 11.21 8.70 -2.35
N PRO A 114 11.35 9.00 -1.04
CA PRO A 114 12.04 10.20 -0.59
C PRO A 114 13.44 10.24 -1.21
N GLU A 115 13.84 11.38 -1.78
CA GLU A 115 15.18 11.50 -2.39
C GLU A 115 16.30 11.11 -1.41
N GLN A 116 16.09 11.35 -0.11
CA GLN A 116 16.98 10.96 0.97
C GLN A 116 17.16 9.43 1.06
N THR A 117 16.07 8.66 0.94
CA THR A 117 16.13 7.19 0.95
C THR A 117 16.89 6.63 -0.26
N ILE A 118 16.84 7.32 -1.40
CA ILE A 118 17.63 6.94 -2.58
C ILE A 118 19.11 7.26 -2.37
N ALA A 119 19.43 8.38 -1.71
CA ALA A 119 20.80 8.77 -1.38
C ALA A 119 21.44 7.79 -0.39
N ASP A 120 20.73 7.45 0.69
CA ASP A 120 21.20 6.52 1.73
C ASP A 120 21.46 5.12 1.15
N VAL A 121 20.52 4.60 0.33
CA VAL A 121 20.69 3.28 -0.32
C VAL A 121 21.85 3.29 -1.32
N LYS A 122 22.11 4.41 -2.01
CA LYS A 122 23.28 4.53 -2.90
C LYS A 122 24.59 4.56 -2.12
N GLU A 123 24.63 5.23 -0.97
CA GLU A 123 25.79 5.28 -0.08
C GLU A 123 26.08 3.88 0.50
N ASP A 124 25.05 3.18 0.96
CA ASP A 124 25.13 1.80 1.48
C ASP A 124 25.62 0.80 0.41
N LEU A 125 25.18 0.96 -0.84
CA LEU A 125 25.66 0.14 -1.96
C LEU A 125 27.11 0.46 -2.36
N GLN A 126 27.52 1.72 -2.27
CA GLN A 126 28.91 2.13 -2.52
C GLN A 126 29.87 1.61 -1.46
N TRP A 127 29.43 1.60 -0.20
CA TRP A 127 30.12 0.91 0.89
C TRP A 127 30.31 -0.56 0.57
N ALA A 128 29.24 -1.27 0.22
CA ALA A 128 29.27 -2.72 0.10
C ALA A 128 30.19 -3.17 -1.05
N ARG A 129 30.33 -2.29 -2.05
CA ARG A 129 31.22 -2.50 -3.19
C ARG A 129 32.67 -2.11 -2.92
N SER A 130 32.93 -1.17 -2.03
CA SER A 130 34.28 -0.67 -1.72
C SER A 130 34.95 -1.38 -0.54
N GLY A 131 34.19 -2.12 0.29
CA GLY A 131 34.73 -2.94 1.37
C GLY A 131 35.35 -2.14 2.53
N ALA A 132 35.12 -0.82 2.57
CA ALA A 132 35.63 0.05 3.61
C ALA A 132 34.48 0.54 4.52
N PRO A 133 34.55 0.31 5.86
CA PRO A 133 33.54 0.79 6.81
C PRO A 133 33.57 2.33 6.93
N PRO A 134 32.50 2.97 7.45
CA PRO A 134 32.36 4.41 7.41
C PRO A 134 33.20 4.97 8.57
N SER A 135 33.98 6.01 8.33
CA SER A 135 34.51 6.78 9.45
C SER A 135 33.38 7.63 10.06
N ARG A 136 32.46 7.03 10.83
CA ARG A 136 31.53 7.80 11.67
C ARG A 136 32.25 8.29 12.92
N ARG A 137 32.35 9.61 13.05
CA ARG A 137 32.38 10.31 14.34
C ARG A 137 30.95 10.68 14.73
#